data_AF-X1BV81-F1
#
_entry.id   AF-X1BV81-F1
#
_cell.length_a   1.000
_cell.length_b   1.000
_cell.length_c   1.000
_cell.angle_alpha   90.00
_cell.angle_beta   90.00
_cell.angle_gamma   90.00
#
_symmetry.space_group_name_H-M   'P 1'
#
loop_
_entity.id
_entity.type
_entity.pdbx_description
1 polymer ?
#
loop_
_entity_poly.entity_id
_entity_poly.type
_entity_poly.pdbx_seq_one_letter_code
_entity_poly.pdbx_strand_id
1 'polypeptide(L)'
;MFSIKLGLKNLTRQKRRNFITILVIAFAFFVFLFIDSLMEGMEEMSFDNIKNYDTGSIQLAHPAYWEDKDKLPLENLIYLNRDMEESIKNIDGVLGVSPELRFKANLNNGID
;
A
#
# COMPACT_ATOMS: atom_id res chain seq x y z
N MET A 1 -11.78 -47.29 -15.19
CA MET A 1 -11.24 -46.54 -16.36
C MET A 1 -12.25 -46.33 -17.49
N PHE A 2 -13.24 -47.21 -17.69
CA PHE A 2 -14.29 -47.07 -18.71
C PHE A 2 -15.11 -45.76 -18.59
N SER A 3 -15.51 -45.38 -17.37
CA SER A 3 -16.34 -44.19 -17.13
C SER A 3 -15.66 -42.87 -17.52
N ILE A 4 -14.35 -42.74 -17.29
CA ILE A 4 -13.56 -41.55 -17.68
C ILE A 4 -13.50 -41.44 -19.21
N LYS A 5 -13.25 -42.56 -19.90
CA LYS A 5 -13.21 -42.63 -21.38
C LYS A 5 -14.57 -42.25 -22.00
N LEU A 6 -15.66 -42.72 -21.41
CA LEU A 6 -17.02 -42.42 -21.85
C LEU A 6 -17.38 -40.95 -21.59
N GLY A 7 -17.00 -40.41 -20.43
CA GLY A 7 -17.16 -39.00 -20.07
C GLY A 7 -16.44 -38.05 -21.04
N LEU A 8 -15.17 -38.30 -21.34
CA LEU A 8 -14.39 -37.53 -22.32
C LEU A 8 -15.01 -37.54 -23.73
N LYS A 9 -15.52 -38.72 -24.15
CA LYS A 9 -16.20 -38.85 -25.44
C LYS A 9 -17.52 -38.09 -25.49
N ASN A 10 -18.23 -38.00 -24.38
CA ASN A 10 -19.43 -37.17 -24.25
C ASN A 10 -19.07 -35.67 -24.31
N LEU A 11 -18.03 -35.26 -23.59
CA LEU A 11 -17.55 -33.88 -23.56
C LEU A 11 -17.14 -33.37 -24.96
N THR A 12 -16.43 -34.21 -25.71
CA THR A 12 -15.96 -33.91 -27.07
C THR A 12 -17.06 -33.95 -28.13
N ARG A 13 -18.18 -34.64 -27.88
CA ARG A 13 -19.33 -34.71 -28.81
C ARG A 13 -20.25 -33.49 -28.69
N GLN A 14 -20.49 -32.99 -27.48
CA GLN A 14 -21.35 -31.84 -27.21
C GLN A 14 -20.56 -30.52 -27.10
N LYS A 15 -19.75 -30.21 -28.12
CA LYS A 15 -18.76 -29.12 -28.09
C LYS A 15 -19.34 -27.75 -27.75
N ARG A 16 -20.49 -27.38 -28.31
CA ARG A 16 -21.12 -26.06 -28.11
C ARG A 16 -21.50 -25.82 -26.65
N ARG A 17 -22.24 -26.75 -26.04
CA ARG A 17 -22.71 -26.63 -24.64
C ARG A 17 -21.53 -26.64 -23.64
N ASN A 18 -20.58 -27.54 -23.86
CA ASN A 18 -19.45 -27.68 -22.94
C ASN A 18 -18.50 -26.49 -23.04
N PHE A 19 -18.32 -25.90 -24.22
CA PHE A 19 -17.51 -24.69 -24.38
C PHE A 19 -18.08 -23.49 -23.61
N ILE A 20 -19.41 -23.27 -23.69
CA ILE A 20 -20.07 -22.20 -22.92
C ILE A 20 -19.88 -22.44 -21.42
N THR A 21 -20.06 -23.69 -20.96
CA THR A 21 -19.91 -24.02 -19.53
C THR A 21 -18.49 -23.79 -19.05
N ILE A 22 -17.49 -24.23 -19.82
CA ILE A 22 -16.07 -24.01 -19.52
C ILE A 22 -15.76 -22.51 -19.48
N LEU A 23 -16.26 -21.73 -20.44
CA LEU A 23 -16.07 -20.28 -20.45
C LEU A 23 -16.67 -19.59 -19.24
N VAL A 24 -17.89 -19.95 -18.83
CA VAL A 24 -18.52 -19.36 -17.64
C VAL A 24 -17.71 -19.65 -16.39
N ILE A 25 -17.28 -20.90 -16.21
CA ILE A 25 -16.44 -21.28 -15.06
C ILE A 25 -15.10 -20.55 -15.12
N ALA A 26 -14.43 -20.55 -16.27
CA ALA A 26 -13.13 -19.91 -16.45
C ALA A 26 -13.23 -18.40 -16.21
N PHE A 27 -14.29 -17.75 -16.69
CA PHE A 27 -14.52 -16.33 -16.49
C PHE A 27 -14.79 -15.99 -15.02
N ALA A 28 -15.57 -16.81 -14.30
CA ALA A 28 -15.80 -16.62 -12.88
C ALA A 28 -14.49 -16.70 -12.07
N PHE A 29 -13.66 -17.72 -12.33
CA PHE A 29 -12.35 -17.82 -11.69
C PHE A 29 -11.40 -16.70 -12.11
N PHE A 30 -11.42 -16.30 -13.38
CA PHE A 30 -10.60 -15.19 -13.87
C PHE A 30 -10.92 -13.90 -13.12
N VAL A 31 -12.20 -13.53 -13.01
CA VAL A 31 -12.62 -12.31 -12.29
C VAL A 31 -12.24 -12.40 -10.81
N PHE A 32 -12.46 -13.56 -10.18
CA PHE A 32 -12.08 -13.77 -8.80
C PHE A 32 -10.58 -13.56 -8.57
N LEU A 33 -9.73 -14.28 -9.33
CA LEU A 33 -8.27 -14.18 -9.20
C LEU A 33 -7.75 -12.77 -9.57
N PHE A 34 -8.39 -12.12 -10.54
CA PHE A 34 -8.03 -10.77 -10.96
C PHE A 34 -8.27 -9.76 -9.83
N ILE A 35 -9.43 -9.81 -9.18
CA ILE A 35 -9.75 -8.92 -8.06
C ILE A 35 -8.85 -9.22 -6.86
N ASP A 36 -8.65 -10.50 -6.55
CA ASP A 36 -7.80 -10.95 -5.45
C ASP A 36 -6.36 -10.42 -5.60
N SER A 37 -5.76 -10.61 -6.78
CA SER A 37 -4.43 -10.10 -7.10
C SER A 37 -4.35 -8.57 -7.08
N LEU A 38 -5.40 -7.87 -7.52
CA LEU A 38 -5.46 -6.41 -7.41
C LEU A 38 -5.51 -5.96 -5.94
N MET A 39 -6.30 -6.62 -5.11
CA MET A 39 -6.42 -6.28 -3.68
C MET A 39 -5.09 -6.50 -2.95
N GLU A 40 -4.41 -7.62 -3.20
CA GLU A 40 -3.09 -7.90 -2.61
C GLU A 40 -2.05 -6.85 -3.03
N GLY A 41 -2.00 -6.49 -4.33
CA GLY A 41 -1.10 -5.44 -4.80
C GLY A 41 -1.42 -4.05 -4.23
N MET A 42 -2.69 -3.74 -4.03
CA MET A 42 -3.11 -2.49 -3.39
C MET A 42 -2.73 -2.46 -1.90
N GLU A 43 -2.84 -3.59 -1.21
CA GLU A 43 -2.47 -3.72 0.20
C GLU A 43 -0.96 -3.49 0.39
N GLU A 44 -0.12 -4.19 -0.38
CA GLU A 44 1.34 -4.04 -0.34
C GLU A 44 1.76 -2.60 -0.64
N MET A 45 1.20 -2.01 -1.71
CA MET A 45 1.48 -0.62 -2.07
C MET A 45 1.01 0.37 -0.99
N SER A 46 -0.11 0.09 -0.31
CA SER A 46 -0.59 0.93 0.79
C SER A 46 0.37 0.91 1.97
N PHE A 47 0.87 -0.27 2.36
CA PHE A 47 1.86 -0.39 3.43
C PHE A 47 3.17 0.31 3.08
N ASP A 48 3.67 0.11 1.85
CA ASP A 48 4.86 0.79 1.37
C ASP A 48 4.69 2.31 1.34
N ASN A 49 3.51 2.81 0.95
CA ASN A 49 3.24 4.24 0.96
C ASN A 49 3.24 4.82 2.37
N ILE A 50 2.57 4.16 3.32
CA ILE A 50 2.55 4.59 4.71
C ILE A 50 3.97 4.63 5.28
N LYS A 51 4.74 3.55 5.04
CA LYS A 51 6.11 3.41 5.54
C LYS A 51 7.06 4.43 4.90
N ASN A 52 6.97 4.68 3.60
CA ASN A 52 7.95 5.50 2.89
C ASN A 52 7.60 6.99 2.88
N TYR A 53 6.32 7.37 2.96
CA TYR A 53 5.88 8.75 2.76
C TYR A 53 5.12 9.37 3.93
N ASP A 54 4.51 8.58 4.80
CA ASP A 54 3.59 9.14 5.81
C ASP A 54 4.15 9.12 7.23
N THR A 55 4.72 8.00 7.68
CA THR A 55 5.25 7.89 9.05
C THR A 55 6.73 7.55 9.14
N GLY A 56 7.33 7.01 8.08
CA GLY A 56 8.62 6.33 8.22
C GLY A 56 8.47 5.01 8.99
N SER A 57 9.58 4.28 9.16
CA SER A 57 9.63 3.11 10.05
C SER A 57 9.52 3.51 11.53
N ILE A 58 10.05 4.69 11.88
CA ILE A 58 10.04 5.25 13.24
C ILE A 58 9.86 6.77 13.10
N GLN A 59 8.86 7.33 13.80
CA GLN A 59 8.62 8.76 13.87
C GLN A 59 8.98 9.29 15.25
N LEU A 60 9.83 10.33 15.31
CA LEU A 60 10.18 11.03 16.53
C LEU A 60 9.49 12.40 16.54
N ALA A 61 8.64 12.63 17.54
CA ALA A 61 7.95 13.89 17.77
C ALA A 61 7.79 14.12 19.27
N HIS A 62 7.67 15.38 19.68
CA HIS A 62 7.38 15.72 21.07
C HIS A 62 6.03 15.12 21.50
N PRO A 63 5.84 14.60 22.72
CA PRO A 63 4.59 13.93 23.12
C PRO A 63 3.32 14.76 22.86
N ALA A 64 3.37 16.07 23.13
CA ALA A 64 2.27 16.99 22.88
C ALA A 64 1.86 17.12 21.40
N TYR A 65 2.73 16.77 20.45
CA TYR A 65 2.40 16.76 19.02
C TYR A 65 1.26 15.78 18.73
N TRP A 66 1.20 14.65 19.44
CA TRP A 66 0.22 13.60 19.18
C TRP A 66 -1.20 13.97 19.61
N GLU A 67 -1.35 14.87 20.59
CA GLU A 67 -2.66 15.34 21.06
C GLU A 67 -3.36 16.23 20.01
N ASP A 68 -2.56 17.03 19.29
CA ASP A 68 -3.05 18.05 18.37
C ASP A 68 -2.56 17.86 16.92
N LYS A 69 -2.17 16.63 16.54
CA LYS A 69 -1.57 16.31 15.23
C LYS A 69 -2.34 16.91 14.04
N ASP A 70 -3.67 16.85 14.07
CA ASP A 70 -4.54 17.32 12.98
C ASP A 70 -4.50 18.85 12.77
N LYS A 71 -4.11 19.60 13.81
CA LYS A 71 -3.92 21.05 13.76
C LYS A 71 -2.58 21.45 13.16
N LEU A 72 -1.68 20.50 12.94
CA LEU A 72 -0.29 20.72 12.48
C LEU A 72 0.42 21.79 13.34
N PRO A 73 0.56 21.56 14.66
CA PRO A 73 1.12 22.54 15.57
C PRO A 73 2.59 22.81 15.26
N LEU A 74 2.98 24.08 15.33
CA LEU A 74 4.37 24.53 15.19
C LEU A 74 5.06 24.72 16.55
N GLU A 75 4.44 24.22 17.61
CA GLU A 75 4.93 24.26 18.99
C GLU A 75 5.74 23.00 19.29
N ASN A 76 6.70 23.09 20.22
CA ASN A 76 7.52 21.96 20.69
C ASN A 76 8.25 21.21 19.55
N LEU A 77 8.70 21.93 18.52
CA LEU A 77 9.46 21.36 17.41
C LEU A 77 10.80 20.78 17.90
N ILE A 78 11.20 19.66 17.30
CA ILE A 78 12.51 19.07 17.50
C ILE A 78 13.46 19.67 16.47
N TYR A 79 14.51 20.33 16.94
CA TYR A 79 15.56 20.86 16.08
C TYR A 79 16.64 19.80 15.86
N LEU A 80 16.81 19.39 14.62
CA LEU A 80 17.89 18.47 14.24
C LEU A 80 19.20 19.25 14.15
N ASN A 81 20.13 18.99 15.06
CA ASN A 81 21.50 19.51 14.97
C ASN A 81 22.44 18.45 14.34
N ARG A 82 23.63 18.90 13.92
CA ARG A 82 24.58 18.03 13.22
C ARG A 82 25.07 16.86 14.09
N ASP A 83 25.30 17.11 15.37
CA ASP A 83 25.79 16.09 16.31
C ASP A 83 24.74 14.99 16.55
N MET A 84 23.46 15.35 16.64
CA MET A 84 22.33 14.42 16.73
C MET A 84 22.18 13.62 15.44
N GLU A 85 22.29 14.27 14.28
CA GLU A 85 22.20 13.57 13.00
C GLU A 85 23.32 12.54 12.83
N GLU A 86 24.56 12.89 13.17
CA GLU A 86 25.70 11.96 13.17
C GLU A 86 25.51 10.83 14.18
N SER A 87 25.03 11.16 15.39
CA SER A 87 24.74 10.15 16.42
C SER A 87 23.71 9.14 15.95
N ILE A 88 22.63 9.58 15.29
CA ILE A 88 21.56 8.70 14.80
C ILE A 88 22.04 7.86 13.62
N LYS A 89 22.81 8.44 12.69
CA LYS A 89 23.38 7.72 11.54
C LYS A 89 24.37 6.62 11.95
N ASN A 90 25.00 6.75 13.12
CA ASN A 90 25.93 5.77 13.65
C ASN A 90 25.24 4.62 14.41
N ILE A 91 23.91 4.65 14.59
CA ILE A 91 23.15 3.57 15.22
C ILE A 91 23.01 2.41 14.23
N ASP A 92 23.35 1.21 14.66
CA ASP A 92 23.22 0.00 13.84
C ASP A 92 21.75 -0.25 13.44
N GLY A 93 21.53 -0.59 12.17
CA GLY A 93 20.20 -0.76 11.59
C GLY A 93 19.49 0.52 11.13
N VAL A 94 20.05 1.72 11.37
CA VAL A 94 19.51 2.96 10.80
C VAL A 94 20.01 3.14 9.37
N LEU A 95 19.11 3.04 8.39
CA LEU A 95 19.44 3.21 6.96
C LEU A 95 19.39 4.68 6.52
N GLY A 96 18.66 5.53 7.22
CA GLY A 96 18.48 6.93 6.86
C GLY A 96 17.66 7.71 7.87
N VAL A 97 17.80 9.02 7.82
CA VAL A 97 17.08 10.00 8.65
C VAL A 97 16.62 11.12 7.74
N SER A 98 15.36 11.53 7.87
CA SER A 98 14.78 12.64 7.11
C SER A 98 14.06 13.58 8.08
N PRO A 99 14.50 14.85 8.23
CA PRO A 99 13.75 15.84 8.99
C PRO A 99 12.50 16.27 8.21
N GLU A 100 11.36 16.33 8.89
CA GLU A 100 10.07 16.66 8.27
C GLU A 100 9.33 17.76 9.05
N LEU A 101 8.77 18.72 8.33
CA LEU A 101 7.92 19.78 8.87
C LEU A 101 6.63 19.87 8.05
N ARG A 102 5.48 19.57 8.66
CA ARG A 102 4.16 19.73 8.06
C ARG A 102 3.44 20.92 8.68
N PHE A 103 3.02 21.88 7.86
CA PHE A 103 2.29 23.07 8.30
C PHE A 103 1.29 23.53 7.24
N LYS A 104 0.25 24.24 7.68
CA LYS A 104 -0.72 24.91 6.79
C LYS A 104 -0.34 26.38 6.67
N ALA A 105 -0.34 26.89 5.43
CA ALA A 105 -0.16 28.31 5.16
C ALA A 105 -1.10 28.72 4.02
N ASN A 106 -1.64 29.94 4.10
CA ASN A 106 -2.35 30.57 3.00
C ASN A 106 -1.35 31.40 2.20
N LEU A 107 -1.26 31.14 0.90
CA LEU A 107 -0.48 31.94 -0.03
C LEU A 107 -1.44 32.88 -0.77
N ASN A 108 -1.20 34.19 -0.70
CA ASN A 108 -1.93 35.18 -1.48
C ASN A 108 -0.93 35.99 -2.33
N ASN A 109 -1.23 36.22 -3.60
CA ASN A 109 -0.43 37.02 -4.52
C ASN A 109 -0.81 38.52 -4.50
N GLY A 110 -1.80 38.91 -3.70
CA GLY A 110 -2.24 40.29 -3.47
C GLY A 110 -2.93 40.94 -4.67
N ILE A 111 -3.35 40.14 -5.66
CA ILE A 111 -4.02 40.63 -6.88
C ILE A 111 -5.55 40.54 -6.74
N ASP A 112 -6.07 39.85 -5.72
CA ASP A 112 -7.47 39.88 -5.27
C ASP A 112 -7.58 40.13 -3.76
#